data_AF-A0A1E5PTS0-F1
#
_entry.id   AF-A0A1E5PTS0-F1
#
_cell.length_a   1.000
_cell.length_b   1.000
_cell.length_c   1.000
_cell.angle_alpha   90.00
_cell.angle_beta   90.00
_cell.angle_gamma   90.00
#
_symmetry.space_group_name_H-M   'P 1'
#
loop_
_entity.id
_entity.type
_entity.pdbx_description
1 polymer ?
#
loop_
_entity_poly.entity_id
_entity_poly.type
_entity_poly.pdbx_seq_one_letter_code
_entity_poly.pdbx_strand_id
1 'polypeptide(L)'
;MIIAVAGVAGTLGGSLLTQRGSERTKLREIALVRGQEETHENRVLRRTCYVELNRDARQFTTALNRHLHVLRERGVEEADRVALEEAKNAHRDRYSEAQMIAPDEVLVPASAVNRALNKVYGQVKRLERGEPAPGETRETAERDRQAVWDMLREMRAAMRRDLGVSTEGSPDGRGGDPDSF
;
A
#
# COMPACT_ATOMS: atom_id res chain seq x y z
N MET A 1 56.48 45.66 30.37
CA MET A 1 55.97 44.28 30.22
C MET A 1 54.48 44.33 29.93
N ILE A 2 54.05 44.36 28.65
CA ILE A 2 52.63 44.34 28.24
C ILE A 2 52.47 43.47 26.97
N ILE A 3 53.01 42.24 26.99
CA ILE A 3 52.88 41.29 25.87
C ILE A 3 52.22 39.97 26.32
N ALA A 4 51.89 39.81 27.60
CA ALA A 4 51.32 38.55 28.10
C ALA A 4 49.77 38.45 28.06
N VAL A 5 49.04 39.56 27.86
CA VAL A 5 47.56 39.58 28.01
C VAL A 5 46.81 39.36 26.69
N ALA A 6 47.44 39.61 25.54
CA ALA A 6 46.80 39.45 24.23
C ALA A 6 46.65 37.96 23.81
N GLY A 7 47.48 37.05 24.32
CA GLY A 7 47.48 35.63 23.92
C GLY A 7 46.36 34.79 24.53
N VAL A 8 45.92 35.11 25.76
CA VAL A 8 44.90 34.34 26.49
C VAL A 8 43.48 34.70 26.05
N ALA A 9 43.26 35.96 25.65
CA ALA A 9 41.98 36.39 25.07
C ALA A 9 41.68 35.72 23.72
N GLY A 10 42.71 35.49 22.89
CA GLY A 10 42.56 34.81 21.60
C GLY A 10 42.25 33.31 21.72
N THR A 11 42.78 32.63 22.74
CA THR A 11 42.57 31.18 22.96
C THR A 11 41.21 30.87 23.58
N LEU A 12 40.73 31.68 24.53
CA LEU A 12 39.38 31.54 25.09
C LEU A 12 38.27 31.95 24.10
N GLY A 13 38.52 32.96 23.25
CA GLY A 13 37.58 33.37 22.20
C GLY A 13 37.44 32.34 21.07
N GLY A 14 38.57 31.73 20.65
CA GLY A 14 38.58 30.72 19.59
C GLY A 14 37.93 29.39 19.98
N SER A 15 38.07 28.96 21.25
CA SER A 15 37.45 27.71 21.73
C SER A 15 35.93 27.83 21.83
N LEU A 16 35.39 28.97 22.29
CA LEU A 16 33.94 29.19 22.42
C LEU A 16 33.24 29.28 21.05
N LEU A 17 33.89 29.91 20.05
CA LEU A 17 33.38 29.98 18.68
C LEU A 17 33.34 28.61 18.01
N THR A 18 34.36 27.78 18.26
CA THR A 18 34.41 26.40 17.76
C THR A 18 33.37 25.51 18.46
N GLN A 19 33.14 25.71 19.76
CA GLN A 19 32.17 24.95 20.55
C GLN A 19 30.72 25.18 20.07
N ARG A 20 30.32 26.45 19.82
CA ARG A 20 28.98 26.75 19.28
C ARG A 20 28.79 26.33 17.81
N GLY A 21 29.86 26.34 17.02
CA GLY A 21 29.83 25.80 15.65
C GLY A 21 29.64 24.28 15.63
N SER A 22 30.36 23.57 16.52
CA SER A 22 30.28 22.11 16.68
C SER A 22 28.87 21.66 17.11
N GLU A 23 28.24 22.36 18.05
CA GLU A 23 26.87 22.05 18.50
C GLU A 23 25.83 22.19 17.38
N ARG A 24 25.89 23.23 16.54
CA ARG A 24 24.96 23.41 15.41
C ARG A 24 25.14 22.33 14.34
N THR A 25 26.37 21.92 14.06
CA THR A 25 26.65 20.83 13.12
C THR A 25 26.12 19.50 13.66
N LYS A 26 26.35 19.19 14.94
CA LYS A 26 25.81 17.99 15.60
C LYS A 26 24.28 17.95 15.56
N LEU A 27 23.61 19.08 15.83
CA LEU A 27 22.13 19.15 15.75
C LEU A 27 21.61 18.91 14.33
N ARG A 28 22.30 19.42 13.30
CA ARG A 28 21.95 19.16 11.89
C ARG A 28 22.16 17.70 11.50
N GLU A 29 23.26 17.11 11.96
CA GLU A 29 23.58 15.70 11.72
C GLU A 29 22.52 14.78 12.37
N ILE A 30 22.16 15.04 13.63
CA ILE A 30 21.09 14.32 14.34
C ILE A 30 19.74 14.49 13.61
N ALA A 31 19.41 15.70 13.15
CA ALA A 31 18.16 15.94 12.43
C ALA A 31 18.12 15.20 11.09
N LEU A 32 19.25 15.13 10.37
CA LEU A 32 19.35 14.41 9.10
C LEU A 32 19.20 12.90 9.30
N VAL A 33 19.88 12.34 10.30
CA VAL A 33 19.76 10.92 10.66
C VAL A 33 18.31 10.58 11.07
N ARG A 34 17.69 11.39 11.94
CA ARG A 34 16.28 11.19 12.33
C ARG A 34 15.32 11.27 11.15
N GLY A 35 15.51 12.23 10.25
CA GLY A 35 14.69 12.34 9.04
C GLY A 35 14.85 11.12 8.13
N GLN A 36 16.06 10.58 8.01
CA GLN A 36 16.30 9.34 7.26
C GLN A 36 15.61 8.14 7.93
N GLU A 37 15.71 8.01 9.25
CA GLU A 37 15.02 6.97 10.03
C GLU A 37 13.50 7.05 9.85
N GLU A 38 12.89 8.23 10.02
CA GLU A 38 11.44 8.44 9.82
C GLU A 38 11.00 8.07 8.40
N THR A 39 11.76 8.45 7.37
CA THR A 39 11.43 8.07 5.98
C THR A 39 11.54 6.57 5.75
N HIS A 40 12.53 5.91 6.36
CA HIS A 40 12.69 4.47 6.26
C HIS A 40 11.55 3.73 6.97
N GLU A 41 11.22 4.11 8.20
CA GLU A 41 10.12 3.56 8.99
C GLU A 41 8.78 3.72 8.27
N ASN A 42 8.51 4.92 7.73
CA ASN A 42 7.28 5.18 6.97
C ASN A 42 7.20 4.28 5.72
N ARG A 43 8.33 4.08 5.01
CA ARG A 43 8.38 3.18 3.85
C ARG A 43 8.18 1.72 4.21
N VAL A 44 8.73 1.26 5.34
CA VAL A 44 8.51 -0.10 5.85
C VAL A 44 7.05 -0.29 6.23
N LEU A 45 6.47 0.66 6.96
CA LEU A 45 5.06 0.65 7.35
C LEU A 45 4.13 0.55 6.14
N ARG A 46 4.33 1.42 5.13
CA ARG A 46 3.58 1.38 3.86
C ARG A 46 3.75 0.05 3.15
N ARG A 47 4.97 -0.48 3.05
CA ARG A 47 5.24 -1.75 2.38
C ARG A 47 4.48 -2.90 3.04
N THR A 48 4.50 -2.99 4.37
CA THR A 48 3.76 -4.01 5.11
C THR A 48 2.26 -3.86 4.87
N CYS A 49 1.72 -2.65 5.06
CA CYS A 49 0.32 -2.35 4.82
C CYS A 49 -0.13 -2.76 3.40
N TYR A 50 0.65 -2.44 2.37
CA TYR A 50 0.32 -2.77 0.98
C TYR A 50 0.35 -4.27 0.69
N VAL A 51 1.29 -5.00 1.28
CA VAL A 51 1.37 -6.46 1.13
C VAL A 51 0.12 -7.11 1.70
N GLU A 52 -0.27 -6.71 2.90
CA GLU A 52 -1.44 -7.28 3.58
C GLU A 52 -2.75 -6.90 2.90
N LEU A 53 -2.92 -5.62 2.52
CA LEU A 53 -4.11 -5.19 1.79
C LEU A 53 -4.27 -5.93 0.45
N ASN A 54 -3.18 -6.12 -0.32
CA ASN A 54 -3.24 -6.89 -1.56
C ASN A 54 -3.60 -8.36 -1.31
N ARG A 55 -3.00 -8.97 -0.28
CA ARG A 55 -3.26 -10.36 0.08
C ARG A 55 -4.73 -10.55 0.41
N ASP A 56 -5.26 -9.73 1.31
CA ASP A 56 -6.61 -9.93 1.85
C ASP A 56 -7.68 -9.57 0.82
N ALA A 57 -7.43 -8.57 -0.05
CA ALA A 57 -8.31 -8.29 -1.19
C ALA A 57 -8.38 -9.47 -2.19
N ARG A 58 -7.25 -10.14 -2.46
CA ARG A 58 -7.22 -11.35 -3.29
C ARG A 58 -7.89 -12.53 -2.61
N GLN A 59 -7.67 -12.71 -1.31
CA GLN A 59 -8.34 -13.76 -0.54
C GLN A 59 -9.86 -13.58 -0.56
N PHE A 60 -10.34 -12.35 -0.38
CA PHE A 60 -11.77 -12.05 -0.47
C PHE A 60 -12.33 -12.32 -1.88
N THR A 61 -11.60 -11.93 -2.94
CA THR A 61 -11.99 -12.26 -4.33
C THR A 61 -12.08 -13.78 -4.57
N THR A 62 -11.15 -14.55 -4.01
CA THR A 62 -11.15 -16.01 -4.09
C THR A 62 -12.31 -16.62 -3.29
N ALA A 63 -12.60 -16.10 -2.10
CA ALA A 63 -13.73 -16.54 -1.29
C ALA A 63 -15.06 -16.29 -2.01
N LEU A 64 -15.22 -15.14 -2.67
CA LEU A 64 -16.39 -14.84 -3.51
C LEU A 64 -16.54 -15.84 -4.66
N ASN A 65 -15.44 -16.17 -5.36
CA ASN A 65 -15.46 -17.17 -6.43
C ASN A 65 -15.91 -18.55 -5.92
N ARG A 66 -15.29 -19.00 -4.83
CA ARG A 66 -15.64 -20.27 -4.19
C ARG A 66 -17.11 -20.29 -3.77
N HIS A 67 -17.62 -19.20 -3.21
CA HIS A 67 -19.01 -19.09 -2.78
C HIS A 67 -20.00 -19.17 -3.95
N LEU A 68 -19.72 -18.47 -5.05
CA LEU A 68 -20.50 -18.57 -6.29
C LEU A 68 -20.50 -19.99 -6.86
N HIS A 69 -19.36 -20.68 -6.78
CA HIS A 69 -19.21 -22.05 -7.24
C HIS A 69 -20.05 -23.04 -6.40
N VAL A 70 -19.98 -22.99 -5.07
CA VAL A 70 -20.77 -23.89 -4.21
C VAL A 70 -22.27 -23.61 -4.31
N LEU A 71 -22.66 -22.33 -4.45
CA LEU A 71 -24.04 -21.93 -4.70
C LEU A 71 -24.61 -22.55 -5.98
N ARG A 72 -23.75 -22.82 -6.98
CA ARG A 72 -24.13 -23.47 -8.23
C ARG A 72 -24.32 -24.98 -8.08
N GLU A 73 -23.45 -25.65 -7.34
CA GLU A 73 -23.33 -27.12 -7.41
C GLU A 73 -24.11 -27.87 -6.34
N ARG A 74 -24.07 -27.39 -5.09
CA ARG A 74 -24.54 -28.17 -3.93
C ARG A 74 -25.28 -27.37 -2.86
N GLY A 75 -25.41 -26.06 -3.04
CA GLY A 75 -25.90 -25.16 -2.00
C GLY A 75 -24.76 -24.69 -1.08
N VAL A 76 -25.05 -23.66 -0.29
CA VAL A 76 -24.07 -22.98 0.57
C VAL A 76 -24.20 -23.50 2.01
N GLU A 77 -23.19 -24.24 2.45
CA GLU A 77 -23.04 -24.73 3.82
C GLU A 77 -22.52 -23.65 4.77
N GLU A 78 -22.70 -23.83 6.08
CA GLU A 78 -22.26 -22.87 7.09
C GLU A 78 -20.76 -22.58 7.02
N ALA A 79 -19.94 -23.60 6.81
CA ALA A 79 -18.49 -23.42 6.66
C ALA A 79 -18.11 -22.53 5.45
N ASP A 80 -18.88 -22.59 4.35
CA ASP A 80 -18.65 -21.74 3.19
C ASP A 80 -19.06 -20.28 3.49
N ARG A 81 -20.12 -20.07 4.29
CA ARG A 81 -20.54 -18.73 4.77
C ARG A 81 -19.47 -18.12 5.69
N VAL A 82 -19.01 -18.88 6.68
CA VAL A 82 -17.98 -18.44 7.62
C VAL A 82 -16.71 -18.04 6.87
N ALA A 83 -16.23 -18.87 5.95
CA ALA A 83 -15.03 -18.57 5.16
C ALA A 83 -15.16 -17.27 4.33
N LEU A 84 -16.35 -17.00 3.77
CA LEU A 84 -16.61 -15.75 3.05
C LEU A 84 -16.61 -14.53 3.99
N GLU A 85 -17.26 -14.64 5.14
CA GLU A 85 -17.32 -13.56 6.14
C GLU A 85 -15.95 -13.26 6.75
N GLU A 86 -15.15 -14.28 7.05
CA GLU A 86 -13.78 -14.12 7.54
C GLU A 86 -12.91 -13.36 6.53
N ALA A 87 -12.96 -13.74 5.25
CA ALA A 87 -12.19 -13.06 4.22
C ALA A 87 -12.65 -11.60 4.01
N LYS A 88 -13.97 -11.34 4.09
CA LYS A 88 -14.52 -9.98 4.04
C LYS A 88 -14.03 -9.14 5.21
N ASN A 89 -14.08 -9.68 6.43
CA ASN A 89 -13.68 -8.97 7.65
C ASN A 89 -12.18 -8.69 7.65
N ALA A 90 -11.34 -9.66 7.28
CA ALA A 90 -9.90 -9.46 7.14
C ALA A 90 -9.59 -8.33 6.15
N HIS A 91 -10.22 -8.33 4.97
CA HIS A 91 -10.05 -7.24 4.00
C HIS A 91 -10.51 -5.88 4.54
N ARG A 92 -11.68 -5.81 5.21
CA ARG A 92 -12.20 -4.57 5.80
C ARG A 92 -11.23 -3.99 6.83
N ASP A 93 -10.67 -4.85 7.67
CA ASP A 93 -9.74 -4.43 8.73
C ASP A 93 -8.44 -3.89 8.12
N ARG A 94 -7.86 -4.59 7.12
CA ARG A 94 -6.68 -4.08 6.39
C ARG A 94 -6.96 -2.81 5.59
N TYR A 95 -8.15 -2.68 5.01
CA TYR A 95 -8.53 -1.47 4.29
C TYR A 95 -8.62 -0.27 5.24
N SER A 96 -9.18 -0.46 6.44
CA SER A 96 -9.27 0.59 7.46
C SER A 96 -7.87 1.03 7.93
N GLU A 97 -6.95 0.09 8.10
CA GLU A 97 -5.54 0.38 8.39
C GLU A 97 -4.87 1.15 7.25
N ALA A 98 -5.12 0.76 5.99
CA ALA A 98 -4.59 1.45 4.83
C ALA A 98 -5.07 2.91 4.73
N GLN A 99 -6.30 3.23 5.15
CA GLN A 99 -6.79 4.60 5.20
C GLN A 99 -5.97 5.53 6.11
N MET A 100 -5.25 4.96 7.08
CA MET A 100 -4.40 5.73 7.99
C MET A 100 -2.95 5.88 7.51
N ILE A 101 -2.51 5.03 6.58
CA ILE A 101 -1.10 4.85 6.21
C ILE A 101 -0.83 5.24 4.75
N ALA A 102 -1.72 4.85 3.85
CA ALA A 102 -1.54 5.00 2.41
C ALA A 102 -1.85 6.44 1.98
N PRO A 103 -1.09 6.98 1.00
CA PRO A 103 -1.40 8.27 0.41
C PRO A 103 -2.58 8.16 -0.57
N ASP A 104 -3.14 9.30 -0.95
CA ASP A 104 -4.36 9.40 -1.76
C ASP A 104 -4.23 8.68 -3.11
N GLU A 105 -3.06 8.72 -3.73
CA GLU A 105 -2.78 8.06 -5.02
C GLU A 105 -2.95 6.53 -4.95
N VAL A 106 -2.76 5.95 -3.77
CA VAL A 106 -3.01 4.53 -3.49
C VAL A 106 -4.44 4.30 -2.99
N LEU A 107 -4.99 5.22 -2.20
CA LEU A 107 -6.34 5.10 -1.66
C LEU A 107 -7.43 5.19 -2.74
N VAL A 108 -7.22 5.97 -3.81
CA VAL A 108 -8.17 6.05 -4.94
C VAL A 108 -8.45 4.66 -5.53
N PRO A 109 -7.45 3.91 -6.06
CA PRO A 109 -7.70 2.58 -6.59
C PRO A 109 -8.06 1.55 -5.50
N ALA A 110 -7.53 1.68 -4.27
CA ALA A 110 -7.95 0.79 -3.17
C ALA A 110 -9.44 0.94 -2.83
N SER A 111 -9.96 2.18 -2.85
CA SER A 111 -11.38 2.44 -2.62
C SER A 111 -12.26 1.88 -3.74
N ALA A 112 -11.77 1.88 -4.99
CA ALA A 112 -12.47 1.29 -6.12
C ALA A 112 -12.57 -0.24 -5.96
N VAL A 113 -11.47 -0.89 -5.58
CA VAL A 113 -11.44 -2.33 -5.25
C VAL A 113 -12.42 -2.64 -4.11
N ASN A 114 -12.36 -1.89 -2.99
CA ASN A 114 -13.25 -2.10 -1.84
C ASN A 114 -14.73 -1.94 -2.22
N ARG A 115 -15.10 -0.92 -3.02
CA ARG A 115 -16.48 -0.75 -3.51
C ARG A 115 -16.91 -1.91 -4.42
N ALA A 116 -16.05 -2.34 -5.34
CA ALA A 116 -16.35 -3.44 -6.25
C ALA A 116 -16.52 -4.77 -5.50
N LEU A 117 -15.65 -5.08 -4.54
CA LEU A 117 -15.76 -6.27 -3.69
C LEU A 117 -17.06 -6.27 -2.88
N ASN A 118 -17.42 -5.14 -2.26
CA ASN A 118 -18.67 -5.03 -1.51
C ASN A 118 -19.92 -5.13 -2.41
N LYS A 119 -19.85 -4.64 -3.65
CA LYS A 119 -20.91 -4.83 -4.65
C LYS A 119 -21.11 -6.31 -4.97
N VAL A 120 -20.03 -7.02 -5.31
CA VAL A 120 -20.07 -8.45 -5.64
C VAL A 120 -20.55 -9.26 -4.44
N TYR A 121 -20.06 -8.96 -3.23
CA TYR A 121 -20.55 -9.58 -2.00
C TYR A 121 -22.07 -9.38 -1.82
N GLY A 122 -22.57 -8.15 -2.01
CA GLY A 122 -24.00 -7.86 -1.95
C GLY A 122 -24.83 -8.68 -2.93
N GLN A 123 -24.36 -8.80 -4.18
CA GLN A 123 -24.96 -9.65 -5.21
C GLN A 123 -24.99 -11.12 -4.77
N VAL A 124 -23.85 -11.65 -4.31
CA VAL A 124 -23.73 -13.03 -3.83
C VAL A 124 -24.72 -13.32 -2.69
N LYS A 125 -24.82 -12.42 -1.70
CA LYS A 125 -25.75 -12.61 -0.57
C LYS A 125 -27.22 -12.54 -0.99
N ARG A 126 -27.58 -11.71 -1.97
CA ARG A 126 -28.93 -11.65 -2.52
C ARG A 126 -29.28 -12.91 -3.32
N LEU A 127 -28.36 -13.38 -4.16
CA LEU A 127 -28.50 -14.64 -4.90
C LEU A 127 -28.64 -15.83 -3.96
N GLU A 128 -27.87 -15.87 -2.87
CA GLU A 128 -27.94 -16.91 -1.84
C GLU A 128 -29.30 -16.97 -1.14
N ARG A 129 -29.96 -15.82 -0.92
CA ARG A 129 -31.31 -15.74 -0.35
C ARG A 129 -32.44 -16.01 -1.35
N GLY A 130 -32.14 -16.11 -2.65
CA GLY A 130 -33.16 -16.18 -3.69
C GLY A 130 -33.85 -14.84 -3.98
N GLU A 131 -33.23 -13.72 -3.60
CA GLU A 131 -33.77 -12.36 -3.73
C GLU A 131 -32.84 -11.45 -4.58
N PRO A 132 -32.52 -11.82 -5.84
CA PRO A 132 -31.66 -10.99 -6.69
C PRO A 132 -32.30 -9.63 -6.97
N ALA A 133 -31.48 -8.57 -7.03
CA ALA A 133 -31.96 -7.29 -7.55
C ALA A 133 -32.18 -7.38 -9.08
N PRO A 134 -32.93 -6.44 -9.69
CA PRO A 134 -33.15 -6.44 -11.13
C PRO A 134 -31.83 -6.51 -11.92
N GLY A 135 -31.73 -7.48 -12.82
CA GLY A 135 -30.54 -7.72 -13.64
C GLY A 135 -29.41 -8.48 -12.94
N GLU A 136 -29.54 -8.84 -11.66
CA GLU A 136 -28.57 -9.66 -10.97
C GLU A 136 -28.80 -11.14 -11.26
N THR A 137 -27.79 -11.76 -11.86
CA THR A 137 -27.70 -13.20 -12.05
C THR A 137 -26.35 -13.70 -11.56
N ARG A 138 -26.17 -15.03 -11.55
CA ARG A 138 -24.87 -15.63 -11.23
C ARG A 138 -23.81 -15.20 -12.25
N GLU A 139 -24.19 -15.10 -13.52
CA GLU A 139 -23.32 -14.66 -14.61
C GLU A 139 -22.92 -13.20 -14.47
N THR A 140 -23.83 -12.32 -14.01
CA THR A 140 -23.47 -10.92 -13.76
C THR A 140 -22.55 -10.78 -12.55
N ALA A 141 -22.79 -11.55 -11.48
CA ALA A 141 -21.92 -11.57 -10.30
C ALA A 141 -20.51 -12.08 -10.64
N GLU A 142 -20.41 -13.11 -11.49
CA GLU A 142 -19.12 -13.63 -11.96
C GLU A 142 -18.38 -12.64 -12.85
N ARG A 143 -19.11 -11.93 -13.75
CA ARG A 143 -18.52 -10.85 -14.55
C ARG A 143 -17.98 -9.71 -13.68
N ASP A 144 -18.77 -9.26 -12.71
CA ASP A 144 -18.37 -8.19 -11.79
C ASP A 144 -17.17 -8.63 -10.93
N ARG A 145 -17.15 -9.88 -10.45
CA ARG A 145 -16.00 -10.47 -9.75
C ARG A 145 -14.76 -10.49 -10.65
N GLN A 146 -14.91 -10.87 -11.91
CA GLN A 146 -13.79 -10.91 -12.84
C GLN A 146 -13.18 -9.53 -13.08
N ALA A 147 -14.01 -8.48 -13.15
CA ALA A 147 -13.55 -7.10 -13.27
C ALA A 147 -12.73 -6.62 -12.07
N VAL A 148 -12.94 -7.20 -10.87
CA VAL A 148 -12.11 -6.89 -9.68
C VAL A 148 -10.63 -7.22 -9.92
N TRP A 149 -10.29 -8.23 -10.73
CA TRP A 149 -8.89 -8.58 -10.99
C TRP A 149 -8.11 -7.47 -11.68
N ASP A 150 -8.75 -6.73 -12.58
CA ASP A 150 -8.11 -5.60 -13.25
C ASP A 150 -7.92 -4.43 -12.28
N MET A 151 -8.92 -4.15 -11.44
CA MET A 151 -8.80 -3.15 -10.38
C MET A 151 -7.69 -3.50 -9.36
N LEU A 152 -7.53 -4.79 -9.02
CA LEU A 152 -6.42 -5.27 -8.18
C LEU A 152 -5.06 -5.06 -8.84
N ARG A 153 -4.96 -5.16 -10.17
CA ARG A 153 -3.74 -4.86 -10.91
C ARG A 153 -3.41 -3.37 -10.84
N GLU A 154 -4.41 -2.50 -11.00
CA GLU A 154 -4.28 -1.05 -10.90
C GLU A 154 -3.85 -0.60 -9.50
N MET A 155 -4.52 -1.11 -8.47
CA MET A 155 -4.17 -0.86 -7.06
C MET A 155 -2.72 -1.25 -6.76
N ARG A 156 -2.31 -2.46 -7.18
CA ARG A 156 -0.92 -2.92 -7.02
C ARG A 156 0.07 -2.04 -7.78
N ALA A 157 -0.29 -1.55 -8.97
CA ALA A 157 0.58 -0.65 -9.74
C ALA A 157 0.77 0.69 -9.01
N ALA A 158 -0.28 1.26 -8.44
CA ALA A 158 -0.20 2.48 -7.63
C ALA A 158 0.72 2.28 -6.41
N MET A 159 0.55 1.19 -5.66
CA MET A 159 1.40 0.85 -4.51
C MET A 159 2.88 0.68 -4.91
N ARG A 160 3.15 0.08 -6.06
CA ARG A 160 4.53 -0.08 -6.57
C ARG A 160 5.16 1.25 -6.97
N ARG A 161 4.39 2.17 -7.54
CA ARG A 161 4.85 3.54 -7.83
C ARG A 161 5.16 4.29 -6.54
N ASP A 162 4.27 4.25 -5.56
CA ASP A 162 4.49 4.89 -4.25
C ASP A 162 5.75 4.34 -3.55
N LEU A 163 5.99 3.03 -3.61
CA LEU A 163 7.21 2.43 -3.06
C LEU A 163 8.48 2.67 -3.89
N GLY A 164 8.39 3.36 -5.05
CA GLY A 164 9.51 3.62 -5.96
C GLY A 164 10.02 2.37 -6.69
N VAL A 165 9.19 1.32 -6.82
CA VAL A 165 9.55 0.04 -7.48
C VAL A 165 9.27 0.09 -8.98
N SER A 166 8.38 0.98 -9.42
CA SER A 166 8.06 1.22 -10.82
C SER A 166 8.80 2.45 -11.33
N THR A 167 10.04 2.28 -11.77
CA THR A 167 10.68 3.22 -12.69
C THR A 167 10.04 3.02 -14.06
N GLU A 168 9.45 4.07 -14.62
CA GLU A 168 9.34 4.18 -16.08
C GLU A 168 10.74 3.96 -16.67
N GLY A 169 10.82 3.18 -17.74
CA GLY A 169 12.09 2.81 -18.36
C GLY A 169 12.97 4.03 -18.57
N SER A 170 14.22 3.94 -18.13
CA SER A 170 15.26 4.90 -18.48
C SER A 170 15.31 5.05 -20.00
N PRO A 171 15.12 6.25 -20.57
CA PRO A 171 15.22 6.47 -22.02
C PRO A 171 16.69 6.65 -22.43
N ASP A 172 17.58 5.79 -21.94
CA ASP A 172 18.94 5.72 -22.47
C ASP A 172 19.52 4.31 -22.31
N GLY A 173 19.72 3.68 -23.47
CA GLY A 173 20.07 2.29 -23.64
C GLY A 173 19.97 1.90 -25.11
N ARG A 174 20.68 2.68 -25.95
CA ARG A 174 20.83 2.50 -27.40
C ARG A 174 20.91 1.04 -27.86
N GLY A 175 20.15 0.75 -28.91
CA GLY A 175 20.61 0.08 -30.13
C GLY A 175 21.09 -1.36 -30.02
N GLY A 176 20.19 -2.30 -30.30
CA GLY A 176 20.52 -3.63 -30.82
C GLY A 176 19.55 -3.97 -31.93
N ASP A 177 20.05 -4.01 -33.16
CA ASP A 177 19.34 -4.31 -34.41
C ASP A 177 18.49 -5.59 -34.34
N PRO A 178 17.31 -5.65 -34.99
CA PRO A 178 16.51 -6.87 -35.06
C PRO A 178 16.90 -7.81 -36.23
N ASP A 179 18.09 -7.66 -36.83
CA ASP A 179 18.56 -8.56 -37.90
C ASP A 179 19.90 -9.20 -37.54
N SER A 180 19.84 -10.40 -36.95
CA SER A 180 20.95 -11.36 -36.90
C SER A 180 20.38 -12.77 -36.77
N PHE A 181 20.23 -13.41 -37.95
CA PHE A 181 20.04 -14.83 -38.29
C PHE A 181 19.37 -15.78 -37.29
#